data_AF-A0A259LN97-F1
#
_entry.id   AF-A0A259LN97-F1
#
_cell.length_a   1.000
_cell.length_b   1.000
_cell.length_c   1.000
_cell.angle_alpha   90.00
_cell.angle_beta   90.00
_cell.angle_gamma   90.00
#
_symmetry.space_group_name_H-M   'P 1'
#
loop_
_entity.id
_entity.type
_entity.pdbx_description
1 polymer ?
#
loop_
_entity_poly.entity_id
_entity_poly.type
_entity_poly.pdbx_seq_one_letter_code
_entity_poly.pdbx_strand_id
1 'polypeptide(L)'
;MFITQIDIAGLDMEGHDSMVRAHVAITSDSGRVLVNCQVPMEPMEPAKRVSALMHEAIRQLRRMPEYRNGKREILVADGLLA
;
A
#
# COMPACT_ATOMS: atom_id res chain seq x y z
N MET A 1 6.57 -1.03 14.20
CA MET A 1 5.31 -0.44 13.71
C MET A 1 4.38 -1.59 13.45
N PHE A 2 3.23 -1.57 14.12
CA PHE A 2 2.19 -2.59 13.98
C PHE A 2 1.02 -1.99 13.19
N ILE A 3 0.83 -2.47 11.96
CA ILE A 3 -0.20 -2.00 11.04
C ILE A 3 -1.51 -2.70 11.36
N THR A 4 -2.53 -1.90 11.68
CA THR A 4 -3.86 -2.39 12.09
C THR A 4 -4.93 -2.13 11.05
N GLN A 5 -4.69 -1.22 10.11
CA GLN A 5 -5.66 -0.87 9.07
C GLN A 5 -4.95 -0.29 7.84
N ILE A 6 -5.46 -0.64 6.65
CA ILE A 6 -5.03 -0.09 5.37
C ILE A 6 -6.29 0.34 4.61
N ASP A 7 -6.38 1.62 4.27
CA ASP A 7 -7.46 2.17 3.46
C ASP A 7 -6.94 2.58 2.08
N ILE A 8 -7.71 2.32 1.02
CA ILE A 8 -7.40 2.76 -0.34
C ILE A 8 -8.41 3.83 -0.74
N ALA A 9 -7.91 4.99 -1.18
CA ALA A 9 -8.72 6.11 -1.62
C ALA A 9 -8.23 6.68 -2.96
N GLY A 10 -9.13 7.36 -3.68
CA GLY A 10 -8.78 8.06 -4.93
C GLY A 10 -8.22 7.13 -6.00
N LEU A 11 -8.87 5.98 -6.20
CA LEU A 11 -8.52 5.05 -7.27
C LEU A 11 -8.73 5.74 -8.62
N ASP A 12 -7.63 6.08 -9.27
CA ASP A 12 -7.62 6.69 -10.58
C ASP A 12 -7.22 5.63 -11.63
N MET A 13 -8.08 5.51 -12.63
CA MET A 13 -8.00 4.56 -13.73
C MET A 13 -8.29 5.32 -15.03
N GLU A 14 -7.64 6.45 -15.25
CA GLU A 14 -7.70 7.13 -16.55
C GLU A 14 -7.29 6.16 -17.66
N GLY A 15 -8.24 5.82 -18.55
CA GLY A 15 -8.13 4.73 -19.53
C GLY A 15 -7.06 4.89 -20.62
N HIS A 16 -6.19 5.90 -20.52
CA HIS A 16 -5.03 6.11 -21.38
C HIS A 16 -3.70 5.82 -20.69
N ASP A 17 -3.66 5.75 -19.36
CA ASP A 17 -2.44 5.50 -18.61
C ASP A 17 -2.34 4.00 -18.31
N SER A 18 -1.18 3.38 -18.58
CA SER A 18 -0.96 1.95 -18.33
C SER A 18 -0.78 1.64 -16.84
N MET A 19 -1.26 2.52 -15.96
CA MET A 19 -1.01 2.52 -14.53
C MET A 19 -2.28 2.91 -13.77
N VAL A 20 -2.62 2.14 -12.76
CA VAL A 20 -3.61 2.48 -11.74
C VAL A 20 -2.92 3.26 -10.64
N ARG A 21 -3.48 4.42 -10.28
CA ARG A 21 -2.96 5.25 -9.18
C ARG A 21 -3.95 5.23 -8.02
N ALA A 22 -3.42 5.20 -6.80
CA ALA A 22 -4.26 5.33 -5.60
C ALA A 22 -3.47 5.91 -4.44
N HIS A 23 -4.19 6.52 -3.50
CA HIS A 23 -3.66 6.88 -2.20
C HIS A 23 -3.97 5.76 -1.21
N VAL A 24 -2.93 5.24 -0.56
CA VAL A 24 -3.05 4.19 0.44
C VAL A 24 -2.70 4.77 1.81
N ALA A 25 -3.65 4.71 2.73
CA ALA A 25 -3.46 5.15 4.10
C ALA A 25 -3.17 3.95 5.00
N ILE A 26 -2.01 3.96 5.65
CA ILE A 26 -1.56 2.92 6.56
C ILE A 26 -1.69 3.45 7.99
N THR A 27 -2.52 2.81 8.79
CA THR A 27 -2.71 3.15 10.21
C THR A 27 -1.98 2.15 11.09
N SER A 28 -1.31 2.65 12.12
CA SER A 28 -0.52 1.86 13.06
C SER A 28 -0.59 2.40 14.48
N ASP A 29 0.00 1.64 15.41
CA ASP A 29 0.34 2.04 16.77
C ASP A 29 1.15 3.36 16.86
N SER A 30 1.93 3.65 15.81
CA SER A 30 2.79 4.84 15.73
C SER A 30 2.16 6.03 15.01
N GLY A 31 0.95 5.88 14.49
CA GLY A 31 0.23 6.90 13.73
C GLY A 31 -0.12 6.48 12.30
N ARG A 32 -0.44 7.46 11.46
CA ARG A 32 -0.95 7.26 10.10
C ARG A 32 0.04 7.76 9.05
N VAL A 33 0.29 6.93 8.03
CA VAL A 33 1.15 7.24 6.87
C VAL A 33 0.32 7.20 5.60
N LEU A 34 0.47 8.20 4.74
CA LEU A 34 -0.16 8.24 3.42
C LEU A 34 0.89 7.93 2.34
N VAL A 35 0.57 7.00 1.46
CA VAL A 35 1.46 6.48 0.43
C VAL A 35 0.80 6.61 -0.93
N ASN A 36 1.50 7.18 -1.90
CA ASN A 36 1.02 7.30 -3.28
C ASN A 36 1.46 6.05 -4.05
N CYS A 37 0.52 5.18 -4.39
CA CYS A 37 0.78 3.91 -5.05
C CYS A 37 0.46 3.99 -6.54
N GLN A 38 1.29 3.31 -7.33
CA GLN A 38 1.10 3.15 -8.77
C GLN A 38 1.39 1.70 -9.14
N VAL A 39 0.43 1.03 -9.78
CA VAL A 39 0.55 -0.37 -10.23
C VAL A 39 0.15 -0.50 -11.70
N PRO A 40 0.75 -1.40 -12.49
CA PRO A 40 0.39 -1.56 -13.89
C PRO A 40 -1.10 -1.86 -14.08
N MET A 41 -1.71 -1.22 -15.09
CA MET A 41 -3.08 -1.46 -15.52
C MET A 41 -3.12 -2.70 -16.43
N GLU A 42 -2.72 -3.84 -15.88
CA GLU A 42 -2.98 -5.13 -16.50
C GLU A 42 -4.46 -5.52 -16.28
N PRO A 43 -5.05 -6.36 -17.14
CA PRO A 43 -6.38 -6.92 -16.90
C PRO A 43 -6.36 -7.86 -15.69
N MET A 44 -6.39 -7.25 -14.50
CA MET A 44 -6.46 -7.89 -13.20
C MET A 44 -7.86 -7.75 -12.63
N GLU A 45 -8.32 -8.79 -11.96
CA GLU A 45 -9.53 -8.75 -11.13
C GLU A 45 -9.41 -7.65 -10.06
N PRO A 46 -10.51 -6.96 -9.71
CA PRO A 46 -10.48 -5.88 -8.73
C PRO A 46 -9.81 -6.25 -7.40
N ALA A 47 -10.02 -7.48 -6.91
CA ALA A 47 -9.39 -7.97 -5.68
C ALA A 47 -7.86 -8.06 -5.78
N LYS A 48 -7.35 -8.54 -6.92
CA LYS A 48 -5.90 -8.62 -7.18
C LYS A 48 -5.28 -7.23 -7.29
N ARG A 49 -6.02 -6.25 -7.82
CA ARG A 49 -5.59 -4.85 -7.91
C ARG A 49 -5.50 -4.19 -6.54
N VAL A 50 -6.49 -4.41 -5.68
CA VAL A 50 -6.47 -3.97 -4.27
C VAL A 50 -5.24 -4.55 -3.57
N SER A 51 -5.03 -5.87 -3.68
CA SER A 51 -3.87 -6.53 -3.10
C SER A 51 -2.55 -5.97 -3.64
N ALA A 52 -2.45 -5.71 -4.95
CA ALA A 52 -1.25 -5.11 -5.56
C ALA A 52 -0.95 -3.71 -5.01
N LEU A 53 -1.96 -2.87 -4.82
CA LEU A 53 -1.82 -1.54 -4.22
C LEU A 53 -1.36 -1.63 -2.76
N MET A 54 -1.90 -2.57 -1.99
CA MET A 54 -1.48 -2.80 -0.60
C MET A 54 -0.03 -3.25 -0.51
N HIS A 55 0.38 -4.19 -1.36
CA HIS A 55 1.77 -4.65 -1.45
C HIS A 55 2.72 -3.51 -1.87
N GLU A 56 2.30 -2.67 -2.81
CA GLU A 56 3.07 -1.50 -3.22
C GLU A 56 3.22 -0.50 -2.08
N ALA A 57 2.17 -0.26 -1.30
CA ALA A 57 2.22 0.63 -0.14
C ALA A 57 3.22 0.12 0.92
N ILE A 58 3.18 -1.17 1.24
CA ILE A 58 4.12 -1.81 2.17
C ILE A 58 5.56 -1.76 1.62
N ARG A 59 5.74 -1.95 0.31
CA ARG A 59 7.06 -1.84 -0.34
C ARG A 59 7.63 -0.44 -0.20
N GLN A 60 6.82 0.59 -0.41
CA GLN A 60 7.26 1.99 -0.25
C GLN A 60 7.57 2.31 1.22
N LEU A 61 6.73 1.86 2.16
CA LEU A 61 6.98 2.01 3.60
C LEU A 61 8.32 1.39 4.02
N ARG A 62 8.61 0.16 3.55
CA ARG A 62 9.91 -0.52 3.78
C ARG A 62 11.10 0.24 3.20
N ARG A 63 10.89 1.10 2.20
CA ARG A 63 11.95 1.92 1.59
C ARG A 63 12.21 3.22 2.34
N MET A 64 11.37 3.61 3.30
CA MET A 64 11.63 4.81 4.10
C MET A 64 12.82 4.60 5.05
N PRO A 65 13.65 5.63 5.30
CA PRO A 65 14.89 5.50 6.09
C PRO A 65 14.71 4.87 7.47
N GLU A 66 13.55 5.08 8.10
CA GLU A 66 13.19 4.58 9.42
C GLU A 66 13.08 3.05 9.46
N TYR A 67 12.70 2.44 8.34
CA TYR A 67 12.42 1.00 8.22
C TYR A 67 13.44 0.26 7.34
N ARG A 68 14.13 0.97 6.43
CA ARG A 68 15.01 0.39 5.39
C ARG A 68 16.10 -0.54 5.93
N ASN A 69 16.66 -0.25 7.11
CA ASN A 69 17.76 -1.02 7.70
C ASN A 69 17.31 -1.95 8.83
N GLY A 70 16.01 -2.26 8.95
CA GLY A 70 15.48 -3.09 10.04
C GLY A 70 15.53 -2.43 11.42
N LYS A 71 15.89 -1.13 11.51
CA LYS A 71 15.88 -0.35 12.76
C LYS A 71 14.48 -0.30 13.39
N ARG A 72 13.45 -0.36 12.55
CA ARG A 72 12.06 -0.58 12.96
C ARG A 72 11.47 -1.70 12.11
N GLU A 73 10.97 -2.72 12.77
CA GLU A 73 10.21 -3.78 12.14
C GLU A 73 8.81 -3.29 11.75
N ILE A 74 8.30 -3.78 10.62
CA ILE A 74 6.92 -3.57 10.17
C ILE A 74 6.20 -4.91 10.33
N LEU A 75 5.24 -4.92 11.25
CA LEU A 75 4.34 -6.04 11.49
C LEU A 75 2.96 -5.66 10.98
N VAL A 76 2.25 -6.62 10.38
CA VAL A 76 0.90 -6.41 9.83
C VAL A 76 -0.04 -7.35 10.57
N ALA A 77 -1.20 -6.84 10.98
CA ALA A 77 -2.22 -7.67 11.61
C ALA A 77 -2.67 -8.80 10.66
N ASP A 78 -3.05 -9.93 11.24
CA ASP A 78 -3.47 -11.10 10.47
C ASP A 78 -4.70 -10.79 9.60
N GLY A 79 -4.70 -11.31 8.37
CA GLY A 79 -5.78 -11.11 7.41
C GLY A 79 -5.78 -9.77 6.69
N LEU A 80 -4.89 -8.84 7.03
CA LEU A 80 -4.87 -7.51 6.40
C LEU A 80 -4.27 -7.51 4.98
N LEU A 81 -3.47 -8.51 4.61
CA LEU A 81 -2.87 -8.66 3.26
C LEU A 81 -3.40 -9.90 2.51
N ALA A 82 -4.45 -10.53 3.03
CA ALA A 82 -5.03 -11.77 2.50
C ALA A 82 -5.84 -11.55 1.21
#